data_AF-A0AAE2MD74-F1
#
_entry.id   AF-A0AAE2MD74-F1
#
_cell.length_a   1.000
_cell.length_b   1.000
_cell.length_c   1.000
_cell.angle_alpha   90.00
_cell.angle_beta   90.00
_cell.angle_gamma   90.00
#
_symmetry.space_group_name_H-M   'P 1'
#
loop_
_entity.id
_entity.type
_entity.pdbx_description
1 polymer ?
#
loop_
_entity_poly.entity_id
_entity_poly.type
_entity_poly.pdbx_seq_one_letter_code
_entity_poly.pdbx_strand_id
1 'polypeptide(L)'
;MKTFVAILFLSLLSACGVKSINKVGYGKILDNAVSENCFEIKFSELQKETNYQLSVVVEKAAGKITFYDLTIDGTKTDETPEVFTPKSFKLSKTFMASVIKECSA
;
A
#
# COMPACT_ATOMS: atom_id res chain seq x y z
N MET A 1 45.27 -28.95 29.77
CA MET A 1 45.41 -27.69 30.52
C MET A 1 45.32 -26.55 29.51
N LYS A 2 44.32 -25.67 29.66
CA LYS A 2 44.27 -24.25 29.24
C LYS A 2 44.90 -23.85 27.88
N THR A 3 44.04 -23.46 26.92
CA THR A 3 43.95 -22.08 26.41
C THR A 3 42.72 -21.90 25.52
N PHE A 4 41.74 -21.18 26.07
CA PHE A 4 40.74 -20.44 25.32
C PHE A 4 41.42 -19.21 24.71
N VAL A 5 41.24 -18.95 23.41
CA VAL A 5 41.20 -17.56 22.89
C VAL A 5 40.09 -17.47 21.87
N ALA A 6 38.98 -16.94 22.34
CA ALA A 6 37.87 -16.46 21.55
C ALA A 6 38.33 -15.27 20.71
N ILE A 7 38.06 -15.28 19.40
CA ILE A 7 38.01 -14.05 18.62
C ILE A 7 36.60 -13.97 18.02
N LEU A 8 35.84 -13.14 18.72
CA LEU A 8 34.49 -12.69 18.48
C LEU A 8 34.42 -12.08 17.06
N PHE A 9 33.82 -12.80 16.11
CA PHE A 9 33.35 -12.18 14.88
C PHE A 9 32.22 -11.24 15.28
N LEU A 10 32.57 -9.96 15.40
CA LEU A 10 31.62 -8.89 15.70
C LEU A 10 30.68 -8.77 14.50
N SER A 11 29.54 -9.43 14.62
CA SER A 11 28.38 -9.32 13.75
C SER A 11 27.90 -7.88 13.72
N LEU A 12 28.42 -7.09 12.78
CA LEU A 12 27.72 -5.92 12.27
C LEU A 12 26.61 -6.40 11.33
N LEU A 13 25.63 -7.11 11.90
CA LEU A 13 24.28 -7.03 11.38
C LEU A 13 23.87 -5.60 11.67
N SER A 14 24.08 -4.72 10.69
CA SER A 14 23.30 -3.50 10.59
C SER A 14 21.84 -3.94 10.59
N ALA A 15 21.26 -4.00 11.78
CA ALA A 15 19.84 -3.87 11.96
C ALA A 15 19.49 -2.48 11.45
N CYS A 16 19.40 -2.34 10.12
CA CYS A 16 18.36 -1.54 9.51
C CYS A 16 17.08 -2.11 10.09
N GLY A 17 16.68 -1.59 11.26
CA GLY A 17 15.35 -1.76 11.77
C GLY A 17 14.45 -1.12 10.73
N VAL A 18 14.00 -1.92 9.76
CA VAL A 18 12.94 -1.56 8.85
C VAL A 18 11.75 -1.32 9.77
N LYS A 19 11.49 -0.05 10.10
CA LYS A 19 10.28 0.35 10.79
C LYS A 19 9.13 -0.34 10.07
N SER A 20 8.35 -1.12 10.82
CA SER A 20 7.13 -1.76 10.35
C SER A 20 6.32 -0.74 9.55
N ILE A 21 6.28 -0.89 8.22
CA ILE A 21 5.34 -0.18 7.37
C ILE A 21 3.99 -0.80 7.71
N ASN A 22 3.18 -0.09 8.48
CA ASN A 22 1.82 -0.54 8.77
C ASN A 22 1.00 -0.42 7.50
N LYS A 23 0.44 -1.56 7.06
CA LYS A 23 -0.32 -1.68 5.82
C LYS A 23 -1.81 -1.75 6.11
N VAL A 24 -2.62 -1.04 5.34
CA VAL A 24 -4.08 -1.11 5.38
C VAL A 24 -4.63 -1.38 3.99
N GLY A 25 -5.37 -2.48 3.84
CA GLY A 25 -5.91 -2.94 2.56
C GLY A 25 -7.41 -2.70 2.37
N TYR A 26 -7.87 -2.57 1.13
CA TYR A 26 -9.27 -2.69 0.74
C TYR A 26 -9.39 -3.21 -0.69
N GLY A 27 -9.96 -4.41 -0.81
CA GLY A 27 -10.31 -5.02 -2.08
C GLY A 27 -11.81 -4.98 -2.37
N LYS A 28 -12.16 -4.79 -3.65
CA LYS A 28 -13.54 -4.81 -4.12
C LYS A 28 -13.64 -5.30 -5.57
N ILE A 29 -14.62 -6.18 -5.81
CA ILE A 29 -15.13 -6.49 -7.16
C ILE A 29 -16.01 -5.31 -7.61
N LEU A 30 -15.74 -4.78 -8.80
CA LEU A 30 -16.45 -3.63 -9.33
C LEU A 30 -17.84 -4.03 -9.86
N ASP A 31 -18.85 -3.24 -9.49
CA ASP A 31 -20.22 -3.39 -10.00
C ASP A 31 -20.25 -3.14 -11.52
N ASN A 32 -19.41 -2.22 -12.00
CA ASN A 32 -19.18 -1.94 -13.41
C ASN A 32 -17.68 -1.94 -13.69
N ALA A 33 -17.24 -2.72 -14.68
CA ALA A 33 -15.84 -2.76 -15.07
C ALA A 33 -15.40 -1.43 -15.70
N VAL A 34 -14.25 -0.91 -15.28
CA VAL A 34 -13.71 0.38 -15.75
C VAL A 34 -12.56 0.20 -16.73
N SER A 35 -12.33 1.20 -17.59
CA SER A 35 -11.20 1.18 -18.52
C SER A 35 -9.87 1.08 -17.77
N GLU A 36 -9.03 0.13 -18.17
CA GLU A 36 -7.68 -0.05 -17.63
C GLU A 36 -6.84 1.22 -17.77
N ASN A 37 -6.82 1.83 -18.94
CA ASN A 37 -6.03 3.04 -19.20
C ASN A 37 -6.49 4.22 -18.32
N CYS A 38 -7.81 4.39 -18.15
CA CYS A 38 -8.31 5.43 -17.26
C CYS A 38 -7.90 5.16 -15.80
N PHE A 39 -8.08 3.93 -15.34
CA PHE A 39 -7.76 3.53 -13.98
C PHE A 39 -6.29 3.80 -13.66
N GLU A 40 -5.37 3.40 -14.55
CA GLU A 40 -3.93 3.57 -14.37
C GLU A 40 -3.54 5.07 -14.30
N ILE A 41 -4.12 5.91 -15.16
CA ILE A 41 -3.90 7.36 -15.14
C ILE A 41 -4.41 7.96 -13.82
N LYS A 42 -5.66 7.68 -13.46
CA LYS A 42 -6.31 8.27 -12.26
C LYS A 42 -5.71 7.77 -10.96
N PHE A 43 -5.28 6.51 -10.91
CA PHE A 43 -4.54 6.00 -9.77
C PHE A 43 -3.17 6.66 -9.63
N SER A 44 -2.44 6.88 -10.75
CA SER A 44 -1.16 7.59 -10.73
C SER A 44 -1.29 9.06 -10.31
N GLU A 45 -2.37 9.73 -10.71
CA GLU A 45 -2.70 11.09 -10.24
C GLU A 45 -2.92 11.09 -8.71
N LEU A 46 -3.76 10.20 -8.20
CA LEU A 46 -4.02 10.06 -6.76
C LEU A 46 -2.72 9.81 -5.97
N GLN A 47 -1.82 8.96 -6.46
CA GLN A 47 -0.52 8.71 -5.85
C GLN A 47 0.33 9.97 -5.68
N LYS A 48 0.21 10.94 -6.58
CA LYS A 48 0.97 12.21 -6.54
C LYS A 48 0.34 13.26 -5.63
N GLU A 49 -0.98 13.18 -5.43
CA GLU A 49 -1.74 14.13 -4.60
C GLU A 49 -1.71 13.80 -3.11
N THR A 50 -1.31 12.58 -2.76
CA THR A 50 -1.36 12.09 -1.40
C THR A 50 0.03 11.89 -0.79
N ASN A 51 0.12 12.00 0.54
CA ASN A 51 1.34 11.71 1.28
C ASN A 51 1.47 10.22 1.66
N TYR A 52 0.47 9.40 1.32
CA TYR A 52 0.51 7.96 1.55
C TYR A 52 1.26 7.24 0.43
N GLN A 53 1.98 6.18 0.79
CA GLN A 53 2.47 5.24 -0.20
C GLN A 53 1.31 4.30 -0.59
N LEU A 54 0.82 4.40 -1.82
CA LEU A 54 -0.27 3.56 -2.31
C LEU A 54 0.27 2.47 -3.23
N SER A 55 -0.20 1.25 -3.07
CA SER A 55 -0.01 0.14 -4.02
C SER A 55 -1.35 -0.49 -4.35
N VAL A 56 -1.54 -0.94 -5.59
CA VAL A 56 -2.79 -1.55 -6.02
C VAL A 56 -2.52 -2.80 -6.84
N VAL A 57 -3.25 -3.87 -6.53
CA VAL A 57 -3.33 -5.08 -7.36
C VAL A 57 -4.68 -5.04 -8.07
N VAL A 58 -4.71 -5.45 -9.34
CA VAL A 58 -5.95 -5.45 -10.14
C VAL A 58 -6.14 -6.75 -10.88
N GLU A 59 -7.39 -7.16 -11.05
CA GLU A 59 -7.77 -8.20 -12.02
C GLU A 59 -8.39 -7.53 -13.25
N LYS A 60 -8.04 -8.08 -14.41
CA LYS A 60 -8.37 -7.52 -15.73
C LYS A 60 -9.15 -8.54 -16.55
N ALA A 61 -10.20 -8.09 -17.23
CA ALA A 61 -10.93 -8.86 -18.23
C ALA A 61 -11.26 -7.98 -19.43
N ALA A 62 -10.86 -8.42 -20.64
CA ALA A 62 -11.11 -7.70 -21.90
C ALA A 62 -10.68 -6.20 -21.88
N GLY A 63 -9.51 -5.90 -21.33
CA GLY A 63 -8.96 -4.52 -21.24
C GLY A 63 -9.68 -3.62 -20.23
N LYS A 64 -10.46 -4.22 -19.32
CA LYS A 64 -11.14 -3.52 -18.23
C LYS A 64 -10.74 -4.10 -16.88
N ILE A 65 -10.67 -3.24 -15.87
CA ILE A 65 -10.49 -3.65 -14.48
C ILE A 65 -11.83 -4.16 -13.95
N THR A 66 -11.84 -5.36 -13.36
CA THR A 66 -13.02 -5.98 -12.74
C THR A 66 -12.90 -6.09 -11.23
N PHE A 67 -11.67 -6.10 -10.70
CA PHE A 67 -11.37 -6.11 -9.28
C PHE A 67 -10.13 -5.27 -9.00
N TYR A 68 -10.09 -4.65 -7.83
CA TYR A 68 -8.88 -4.05 -7.28
C TYR A 68 -8.69 -4.47 -5.83
N ASP A 69 -7.44 -4.44 -5.37
CA ASP A 69 -7.03 -4.48 -3.97
C ASP A 69 -6.03 -3.34 -3.71
N LEU A 70 -6.50 -2.30 -3.04
CA LEU A 70 -5.69 -1.14 -2.66
C LEU A 70 -5.02 -1.43 -1.32
N THR A 71 -3.70 -1.36 -1.27
CA THR A 71 -2.93 -1.26 -0.04
C THR A 71 -2.41 0.15 0.16
N ILE A 72 -2.69 0.71 1.33
CA ILE A 72 -2.12 1.96 1.83
C ILE A 72 -1.00 1.58 2.81
N ASP A 73 0.22 1.91 2.41
CA ASP A 73 1.42 1.82 3.22
C ASP A 73 1.58 3.18 3.93
N GLY A 74 1.54 3.20 5.27
CA GLY A 74 1.74 4.45 6.02
C GLY A 74 3.19 4.94 5.91
N THR A 75 3.45 6.25 5.69
CA THR A 75 4.77 6.87 5.97
C THR A 75 4.76 8.41 6.03
N LYS A 76 5.56 9.00 6.96
CA LYS A 76 5.84 10.44 7.24
C LYS A 76 4.71 11.36 7.76
N THR A 77 3.72 10.85 8.47
CA THR A 77 3.02 11.71 9.46
C THR A 77 3.59 11.39 10.84
N ASP A 78 3.71 12.39 11.72
CA ASP A 78 4.04 12.22 13.14
C ASP A 78 2.93 11.47 13.93
N GLU A 79 2.02 10.81 13.22
CA GLU A 79 0.97 10.01 13.82
C GLU A 79 1.57 8.66 14.19
N THR A 80 1.57 8.40 15.50
CA THR A 80 1.89 7.09 16.08
C THR A 80 1.27 5.98 15.24
N PRO A 81 1.99 4.86 14.98
CA PRO A 81 1.51 3.77 14.12
C PRO A 81 0.14 3.27 14.61
N GLU A 82 -0.93 3.76 14.00
CA GLU A 82 -2.27 3.38 14.40
C GLU A 82 -2.50 1.92 13.96
N VAL A 83 -2.89 1.10 14.93
CA VAL A 83 -3.59 -0.18 14.72
C VAL A 83 -4.68 0.04 13.67
N PHE A 84 -4.97 -0.94 12.80
CA PHE A 84 -6.07 -0.87 11.83
C PHE A 84 -7.31 -0.18 12.43
N THR A 85 -7.59 1.06 12.01
CA THR A 85 -8.74 1.83 12.48
C THR A 85 -9.84 1.88 11.43
N PRO A 86 -11.11 2.03 11.83
CA PRO A 86 -12.20 2.35 10.91
C PRO A 86 -11.92 3.60 10.04
N LYS A 87 -11.11 4.55 10.53
CA LYS A 87 -10.70 5.75 9.78
C LYS A 87 -9.82 5.37 8.58
N SER A 88 -8.80 4.54 8.78
CA SER A 88 -7.90 4.09 7.70
C SER A 88 -8.64 3.26 6.64
N PHE A 89 -9.58 2.41 7.06
CA PHE A 89 -10.43 1.65 6.13
C PHE A 89 -11.42 2.54 5.35
N LYS A 90 -11.95 3.60 5.97
CA LYS A 90 -12.79 4.59 5.27
C LYS A 90 -11.98 5.38 4.24
N LEU A 91 -10.71 5.65 4.54
CA LEU A 91 -9.81 6.35 3.62
C LEU A 91 -9.55 5.53 2.35
N SER A 92 -9.20 4.25 2.47
CA SER A 92 -8.96 3.39 1.30
C SER A 92 -10.19 3.27 0.40
N LYS A 93 -11.38 3.16 1.00
CA LYS A 93 -12.65 3.23 0.26
C LYS A 93 -12.83 4.55 -0.49
N THR A 94 -12.48 5.68 0.14
CA THR A 94 -12.67 7.01 -0.43
C THR A 94 -11.73 7.24 -1.61
N PHE A 95 -10.47 6.86 -1.47
CA PHE A 95 -9.46 6.88 -2.54
C PHE A 95 -9.88 6.08 -3.76
N MET A 96 -10.33 4.84 -3.58
CA MET A 96 -10.76 4.06 -4.73
C MET A 96 -12.09 4.53 -5.31
N ALA A 97 -12.99 5.07 -4.49
CA ALA A 97 -14.24 5.64 -4.99
C ALA A 97 -14.01 6.83 -5.92
N SER A 98 -13.01 7.69 -5.67
CA SER A 98 -12.69 8.79 -6.57
C SER A 98 -12.15 8.29 -7.91
N VAL A 99 -11.18 7.37 -7.89
CA VAL A 99 -10.61 6.76 -9.11
C VAL A 99 -11.71 6.09 -9.95
N ILE A 100 -12.56 5.27 -9.34
CA ILE A 100 -13.61 4.54 -10.06
C ILE A 100 -14.66 5.50 -10.62
N LYS A 101 -15.05 6.55 -9.88
CA LYS A 101 -16.02 7.54 -10.36
C LYS A 101 -15.57 8.23 -11.64
N GLU A 102 -14.30 8.63 -11.71
CA GLU A 102 -13.71 9.29 -12.89
C GLU A 102 -13.63 8.35 -14.11
N CYS A 103 -13.61 7.04 -13.89
CA CYS A 103 -13.46 6.03 -14.95
C CYS A 103 -14.73 5.27 -15.31
N SER A 104 -15.85 5.58 -14.65
CA SER A 104 -17.16 4.95 -14.88
C SER A 104 -18.10 5.82 -15.73
N ALA A 105 -17.59 6.94 -16.27
CA ALA A 105 -18.34 7.87 -17.12
C ALA A 105 -18.59 7.33 -18.54
#